data_AF-A0A2P9C8G8-F1
#
_entry.id   AF-A0A2P9C8G8-F1
#
_cell.length_a   1.000
_cell.length_b   1.000
_cell.length_c   1.000
_cell.angle_alpha   90.00
_cell.angle_beta   90.00
_cell.angle_gamma   90.00
#
_symmetry.space_group_name_H-M   'P 1'
#
loop_
_entity.id
_entity.type
_entity.pdbx_description
1 polymer ?
#
loop_
_entity_poly.entity_id
_entity_poly.type
_entity_poly.pdbx_seq_one_letter_code
_entity_poly.pdbx_strand_id
1 'polypeptide(L)'
;MHKEIKEEKKELNSIPKYKNNTIFYITLICIITILSRIFCIINTVIWSKLIRPYKFSNNLLCEEKNGESILWNILKCFSYWDGEYFLRLSLNGTEYNYEQNHAFFPTLPLIIIYIKKILTKYYVYEHTNCVIHILIMLVLNNFFFLIATIGIFVYSLIYFKNENYDLHEFKISSVKQHSCYYSYKINNVKESYRFSFFISILYAFSIGNIHASSFYNESIFSCFSIWGFNFLQLCLYSQKKKKQEKKIYIYEILCILCFAICSCFRSNGILFLIPVFFFNIQSCEFFQKYLQEVPKKDKGKSETMILFNHFNNKFKVLSFIIHWIKALIEAIIIVLPFFIFQLYAYNLYCTEKSELLKEQNKKFYVFFFNLFKDPNKYVNMWNNKKSLLINRPWCNNIFPFIYNYIQYKYWDVKFFKCLFSPNLNILYSAPVYFISFHCIYTFIKKNKCTYNKLSLLNHHLWGDAIHLFVLSLYILLCAHTEIILRLIISCPMFYLHYGYLLRYFEKWNYLFFINLLYFFVGPALFGTYIAWT
;
A
#
# COMPACT_ATOMS: atom_id res chain seq x y z
N MET A 1 -39.64 14.55 16.23
CA MET A 1 -40.24 13.21 16.39
C MET A 1 -40.96 12.66 15.14
N HIS A 2 -42.12 13.18 14.72
CA HIS A 2 -42.89 12.55 13.62
C HIS A 2 -42.22 12.61 12.23
N LYS A 3 -41.41 13.66 11.96
CA LYS A 3 -40.58 13.76 10.75
C LYS A 3 -39.36 12.82 10.82
N GLU A 4 -38.70 12.71 11.97
CA GLU A 4 -37.57 11.80 12.19
C GLU A 4 -37.97 10.33 12.05
N ILE A 5 -39.13 9.94 12.60
CA ILE A 5 -39.67 8.57 12.43
C ILE A 5 -40.03 8.28 10.96
N LYS A 6 -40.44 9.30 10.19
CA LYS A 6 -40.72 9.17 8.74
C LYS A 6 -39.43 9.06 7.91
N GLU A 7 -38.36 9.72 8.31
CA GLU A 7 -37.04 9.61 7.68
C GLU A 7 -36.36 8.29 8.02
N GLU A 8 -36.39 7.84 9.29
CA GLU A 8 -35.92 6.51 9.70
C GLU A 8 -36.69 5.38 8.99
N LYS A 9 -38.02 5.49 8.85
CA LYS A 9 -38.82 4.50 8.09
C LYS A 9 -38.50 4.52 6.59
N LYS A 10 -38.17 5.68 6.00
CA LYS A 10 -37.71 5.76 4.60
C LYS A 10 -36.32 5.16 4.40
N GLU A 11 -35.40 5.39 5.34
CA GLU A 11 -34.10 4.72 5.34
C GLU A 11 -34.27 3.21 5.47
N LEU A 12 -35.08 2.72 6.42
CA LEU A 12 -35.32 1.28 6.63
C LEU A 12 -35.89 0.58 5.40
N ASN A 13 -36.87 1.21 4.72
CA ASN A 13 -37.49 0.67 3.50
C ASN A 13 -36.57 0.71 2.27
N SER A 14 -35.46 1.45 2.33
CA SER A 14 -34.48 1.56 1.23
C SER A 14 -33.30 0.59 1.37
N ILE A 15 -33.06 0.03 2.56
CA ILE A 15 -31.99 -0.94 2.85
C ILE A 15 -32.00 -2.17 1.91
N PRO A 16 -33.16 -2.80 1.58
CA PRO A 16 -33.18 -3.94 0.67
C PRO A 16 -32.76 -3.56 -0.75
N LYS A 17 -33.18 -2.38 -1.22
CA LYS A 17 -32.86 -1.85 -2.55
C LYS A 17 -31.38 -1.51 -2.69
N TYR A 18 -30.75 -0.99 -1.63
CA TYR A 18 -29.32 -0.72 -1.61
C TYR A 18 -28.46 -1.99 -1.50
N LYS A 19 -28.88 -2.98 -0.70
CA LYS A 19 -28.18 -4.27 -0.59
C LYS A 19 -28.13 -5.01 -1.93
N ASN A 20 -29.23 -5.00 -2.69
CA ASN A 20 -29.27 -5.57 -4.03
C ASN A 20 -28.34 -4.83 -5.01
N ASN A 21 -28.27 -3.51 -4.94
CA ASN A 21 -27.34 -2.73 -5.77
C ASN A 21 -25.88 -3.04 -5.45
N THR A 22 -25.51 -3.17 -4.17
CA THR A 22 -24.14 -3.50 -3.76
C THR A 22 -23.70 -4.86 -4.31
N ILE A 23 -24.54 -5.89 -4.18
CA ILE A 23 -24.24 -7.23 -4.71
C ILE A 23 -24.08 -7.16 -6.23
N PHE A 24 -25.00 -6.48 -6.92
CA PHE A 24 -24.93 -6.33 -8.37
C PHE A 24 -23.60 -5.68 -8.84
N TYR A 25 -23.20 -4.55 -8.25
CA TYR A 25 -21.96 -3.88 -8.61
C TYR A 25 -20.72 -4.73 -8.28
N ILE A 26 -20.69 -5.39 -7.12
CA ILE A 26 -19.56 -6.26 -6.74
C ILE A 26 -19.43 -7.43 -7.72
N THR A 27 -20.53 -8.10 -8.07
CA THR A 27 -20.50 -9.20 -9.05
C THR A 27 -19.96 -8.72 -10.40
N LEU A 28 -20.42 -7.56 -10.87
CA LEU A 28 -19.95 -6.98 -12.13
C LEU A 28 -18.47 -6.59 -12.08
N ILE A 29 -18.01 -5.99 -10.98
CA ILE A 29 -16.58 -5.70 -10.74
C ILE A 29 -15.76 -6.99 -10.80
N CYS A 30 -16.22 -8.06 -10.16
CA CYS A 30 -15.52 -9.33 -10.16
C CYS A 30 -15.36 -9.89 -11.58
N ILE A 31 -16.45 -9.92 -12.36
CA ILE A 31 -16.43 -10.40 -13.74
C ILE A 31 -15.46 -9.58 -14.59
N ILE A 32 -15.58 -8.24 -14.57
CA ILE A 32 -14.72 -7.35 -15.36
C ILE A 32 -13.25 -7.51 -14.97
N THR A 33 -12.96 -7.61 -13.67
CA THR A 33 -11.59 -7.74 -13.17
C THR A 33 -10.98 -9.07 -13.58
N ILE A 34 -11.71 -10.18 -13.46
CA ILE A 34 -11.26 -11.50 -13.90
C ILE A 34 -10.98 -11.51 -15.40
N LEU A 35 -11.88 -10.96 -16.22
CA LEU A 35 -11.67 -10.85 -17.67
C LEU A 35 -10.44 -9.99 -18.00
N SER A 36 -10.25 -8.86 -17.31
CA SER A 36 -9.06 -8.00 -17.45
C SER A 36 -7.77 -8.74 -17.07
N ARG A 37 -7.80 -9.60 -16.03
CA ARG A 37 -6.64 -10.43 -15.64
C ARG A 37 -6.32 -11.49 -16.67
N ILE A 38 -7.33 -12.24 -17.13
CA ILE A 38 -7.17 -13.26 -18.16
C ILE A 38 -6.59 -12.64 -19.42
N PHE A 39 -7.14 -11.48 -19.84
CA PHE A 39 -6.62 -10.73 -20.98
C PHE A 39 -5.14 -10.35 -20.79
N CYS A 40 -4.76 -9.80 -19.63
CA CYS A 40 -3.36 -9.44 -19.35
C CYS A 40 -2.41 -10.65 -19.45
N ILE A 41 -2.81 -11.79 -18.87
CA ILE A 41 -2.02 -13.03 -18.89
C ILE A 41 -1.83 -13.51 -20.34
N ILE A 42 -2.92 -13.58 -21.11
CA ILE A 42 -2.88 -13.99 -22.53
C ILE A 42 -2.00 -13.03 -23.33
N ASN A 43 -2.22 -11.72 -23.19
CA ASN A 43 -1.45 -10.69 -23.89
C ASN A 43 0.05 -10.80 -23.58
N THR A 44 0.41 -11.01 -22.32
CA THR A 44 1.82 -11.20 -21.91
C THR A 44 2.44 -12.43 -22.56
N VAL A 45 1.75 -13.56 -22.55
CA VAL A 45 2.25 -14.80 -23.16
C VAL A 45 2.46 -14.60 -24.66
N ILE A 46 1.50 -13.99 -25.36
CA ILE A 46 1.60 -13.72 -26.80
C ILE A 46 2.83 -12.84 -27.07
N TRP A 47 2.95 -11.70 -26.39
CA TRP A 47 4.05 -10.77 -26.64
C TRP A 47 5.42 -11.33 -26.26
N SER A 48 5.50 -12.15 -25.21
CA SER A 48 6.76 -12.80 -24.82
C SER A 48 7.32 -13.75 -25.89
N LYS A 49 6.46 -14.24 -26.80
CA LYS A 49 6.86 -15.05 -27.95
C LYS A 49 7.20 -14.19 -29.17
N LEU A 50 6.50 -13.08 -29.35
CA LEU A 50 6.70 -12.17 -30.48
C LEU A 50 7.98 -11.34 -30.33
N ILE A 51 8.30 -10.90 -29.11
CA ILE A 51 9.48 -10.09 -28.84
C ILE A 51 10.49 -10.93 -28.07
N ARG A 52 11.71 -11.02 -28.59
CA ARG A 52 12.80 -11.74 -27.93
C ARG A 52 13.08 -11.08 -26.57
N PRO A 53 12.95 -11.81 -25.45
CA PRO A 53 13.29 -11.27 -24.16
C PRO A 53 14.80 -11.02 -24.07
N TYR A 54 15.21 -10.06 -23.25
CA TYR A 54 16.62 -9.90 -22.89
C TYR A 54 17.16 -11.19 -22.26
N LYS A 55 18.46 -11.44 -22.34
CA LYS A 55 19.08 -12.67 -21.84
C LYS A 55 18.89 -12.77 -20.31
N PHE A 56 18.04 -13.70 -19.85
CA PHE A 56 17.78 -13.94 -18.43
C PHE A 56 18.45 -15.23 -17.94
N SER A 57 18.90 -15.24 -16.68
CA SER A 57 19.42 -16.44 -16.01
C SER A 57 18.33 -17.46 -15.66
N ASN A 58 17.05 -17.12 -15.86
CA ASN A 58 15.92 -18.02 -15.64
C ASN A 58 16.03 -19.33 -16.44
N ASN A 59 16.61 -19.30 -17.64
CA ASN A 59 16.84 -20.53 -18.41
C ASN A 59 17.82 -21.45 -17.67
N LEU A 60 18.92 -20.92 -17.13
CA LEU A 60 19.90 -21.67 -16.34
C LEU A 60 19.34 -22.14 -14.98
N LEU A 61 18.41 -21.40 -14.38
CA LEU A 61 17.81 -21.72 -13.08
C LEU A 61 16.85 -22.91 -13.14
N CYS A 62 16.18 -23.10 -14.28
CA CYS A 62 15.08 -24.04 -14.46
C CYS A 62 15.27 -24.97 -15.66
N GLU A 63 16.50 -25.09 -16.17
CA GLU A 63 16.86 -26.03 -17.23
C GLU A 63 16.74 -27.47 -16.71
N GLU A 64 15.83 -28.24 -17.32
CA GLU A 64 15.60 -29.63 -16.98
C GLU A 64 16.57 -30.55 -17.74
N LYS A 65 16.92 -31.70 -17.16
CA LYS A 65 17.78 -32.72 -17.79
C LYS A 65 17.24 -33.22 -19.14
N ASN A 66 15.95 -33.04 -19.42
CA ASN A 66 15.25 -33.52 -20.63
C ASN A 66 14.83 -32.36 -21.57
N GLY A 67 15.33 -31.14 -21.37
CA GLY A 67 14.96 -29.95 -22.15
C GLY A 67 13.84 -29.11 -21.51
N GLU A 68 13.64 -27.88 -21.99
CA GLU A 68 12.61 -26.97 -21.45
C GLU A 68 11.19 -27.52 -21.65
N SER A 69 10.42 -27.67 -20.56
CA SER A 69 9.01 -28.04 -20.66
C SER A 69 8.20 -26.97 -21.40
N ILE A 70 7.24 -27.39 -22.25
CA ILE A 70 6.36 -26.49 -23.02
C ILE A 70 5.66 -25.49 -22.09
N LEU A 71 5.24 -25.95 -20.92
CA LEU A 71 4.58 -25.14 -19.92
C LEU A 71 5.53 -24.09 -19.30
N TRP A 72 6.78 -24.44 -19.02
CA TRP A 72 7.79 -23.47 -18.58
C TRP A 72 8.01 -22.37 -19.64
N ASN A 73 8.07 -22.75 -20.91
CA ASN A 73 8.23 -21.81 -22.01
C ASN A 73 7.10 -20.78 -22.14
N ILE A 74 5.90 -21.13 -21.69
CA ILE A 74 4.77 -20.20 -21.61
C ILE A 74 4.89 -19.32 -20.37
N LEU A 75 5.24 -19.90 -19.23
CA LEU A 75 5.14 -19.25 -17.93
C LEU A 75 6.35 -18.42 -17.52
N LYS A 76 7.55 -18.68 -18.08
CA LYS A 76 8.79 -18.02 -17.67
C LYS A 76 8.75 -16.49 -17.80
N CYS A 77 7.91 -15.97 -18.70
CA CYS A 77 7.68 -14.54 -18.87
C CYS A 77 7.19 -13.83 -17.60
N PHE A 78 6.49 -14.51 -16.71
CA PHE A 78 6.01 -13.92 -15.45
C PHE A 78 7.10 -13.81 -14.38
N SER A 79 8.31 -14.31 -14.63
CA SER A 79 9.45 -14.24 -13.70
C SER A 79 10.58 -13.31 -14.17
N TYR A 80 10.29 -12.39 -15.09
CA TYR A 80 11.27 -11.42 -15.56
C TYR A 80 11.60 -10.34 -14.52
N TRP A 81 12.84 -9.83 -14.60
CA TRP A 81 13.39 -8.76 -13.77
C TRP A 81 13.44 -9.08 -12.28
N ASP A 82 12.86 -8.22 -11.43
CA ASP A 82 12.73 -8.42 -9.99
C ASP A 82 12.04 -9.76 -9.65
N GLY A 83 11.19 -10.27 -10.55
CA GLY A 83 10.53 -11.56 -10.40
C GLY A 83 11.49 -12.76 -10.38
N GLU A 84 12.67 -12.64 -11.00
CA GLU A 84 13.70 -13.69 -10.95
C GLU A 84 14.24 -13.85 -9.53
N TYR A 85 14.47 -12.74 -8.82
CA TYR A 85 14.96 -12.78 -7.45
C TYR A 85 13.95 -13.44 -6.51
N PHE A 86 12.67 -13.10 -6.66
CA PHE A 86 11.60 -13.74 -5.88
C PHE A 86 11.46 -15.23 -6.20
N LEU A 87 11.53 -15.62 -7.47
CA LEU A 87 11.52 -17.03 -7.88
C LEU A 87 12.72 -17.78 -7.26
N ARG A 88 13.93 -17.24 -7.38
CA ARG A 88 15.15 -17.83 -6.81
C ARG A 88 15.06 -18.02 -5.30
N LEU A 89 14.59 -16.99 -4.58
CA LEU A 89 14.38 -17.04 -3.13
C LEU A 89 13.31 -18.07 -2.74
N SER A 90 12.30 -18.28 -3.59
CA SER A 90 11.27 -19.30 -3.32
C SER A 90 11.81 -20.72 -3.52
N LEU A 91 12.67 -20.93 -4.54
CA LEU A 91 13.26 -22.24 -4.85
C LEU A 91 14.31 -22.67 -3.84
N ASN A 92 15.12 -21.75 -3.32
CA ASN A 92 16.20 -22.05 -2.37
C ASN A 92 15.76 -22.04 -0.89
N GLY A 93 14.47 -21.85 -0.61
CA GLY A 93 13.97 -21.81 0.76
C GLY A 93 14.32 -20.53 1.52
N THR A 94 14.30 -19.38 0.84
CA THR A 94 14.64 -18.04 1.37
C THR A 94 16.07 -17.92 1.87
N GLU A 95 17.00 -18.52 1.14
CA GLU A 95 18.44 -18.43 1.43
C GLU A 95 19.05 -17.17 0.79
N TYR A 96 19.63 -16.29 1.60
CA TYR A 96 20.19 -15.02 1.15
C TYR A 96 21.70 -15.12 0.96
N ASN A 97 22.10 -15.60 -0.22
CA ASN A 97 23.51 -15.79 -0.57
C ASN A 97 24.24 -14.48 -0.88
N TYR A 98 23.52 -13.47 -1.39
CA TYR A 98 24.11 -12.21 -1.85
C TYR A 98 23.44 -10.99 -1.23
N GLU A 99 24.22 -9.93 -1.02
CA GLU A 99 23.75 -8.69 -0.39
C GLU A 99 22.56 -8.08 -1.13
N GLN A 100 22.61 -8.03 -2.46
CA GLN A 100 21.54 -7.49 -3.31
C GLN A 100 20.20 -8.21 -3.13
N ASN A 101 20.18 -9.47 -2.69
CA ASN A 101 18.92 -10.18 -2.46
C ASN A 101 18.07 -9.50 -1.38
N HIS A 102 18.67 -8.74 -0.46
CA HIS A 102 17.96 -8.02 0.59
C HIS A 102 17.15 -6.81 0.10
N ALA A 103 17.18 -6.50 -1.20
CA ALA A 103 16.16 -5.63 -1.81
C ALA A 103 14.77 -6.31 -1.86
N PHE A 104 14.72 -7.65 -1.85
CA PHE A 104 13.53 -8.46 -2.02
C PHE A 104 13.19 -9.17 -0.71
N PHE A 105 12.03 -8.87 -0.14
CA PHE A 105 11.64 -9.38 1.18
C PHE A 105 11.19 -10.85 1.10
N PRO A 106 11.34 -11.63 2.19
CA PRO A 106 11.15 -13.08 2.17
C PRO A 106 9.68 -13.51 2.19
N THR A 107 8.75 -12.62 2.50
CA THR A 107 7.35 -13.00 2.82
C THR A 107 6.63 -13.64 1.64
N LEU A 108 6.74 -13.09 0.43
CA LEU A 108 6.13 -13.71 -0.74
C LEU A 108 6.74 -15.10 -1.04
N PRO A 109 8.08 -15.24 -1.15
CA PRO A 109 8.70 -16.56 -1.27
C PRO A 109 8.24 -17.57 -0.22
N LEU A 110 8.14 -17.18 1.06
CA LEU A 110 7.67 -18.05 2.14
C LEU A 110 6.23 -18.52 1.95
N ILE A 111 5.33 -17.63 1.53
CA ILE A 111 3.93 -17.98 1.24
C ILE A 111 3.87 -19.04 0.14
N ILE A 112 4.65 -18.86 -0.92
CA ILE A 112 4.68 -19.80 -2.05
C ILE A 112 5.24 -21.16 -1.62
N ILE A 113 6.34 -21.17 -0.86
CA ILE A 113 6.92 -22.41 -0.31
C ILE A 113 5.89 -23.17 0.54
N TYR A 114 5.16 -22.46 1.40
CA TYR A 114 4.17 -23.07 2.28
C TYR A 114 2.97 -23.64 1.52
N ILE A 115 2.43 -22.88 0.56
CA ILE A 115 1.33 -23.34 -0.30
C ILE A 115 1.77 -24.54 -1.13
N LYS A 116 2.98 -24.51 -1.70
CA LYS A 116 3.53 -25.65 -2.43
C LYS A 116 3.59 -26.88 -1.52
N LYS A 117 4.12 -26.75 -0.30
CA LYS A 117 4.21 -27.86 0.65
C LYS A 117 2.84 -28.47 0.97
N ILE A 118 1.81 -27.64 1.10
CA ILE A 118 0.43 -28.10 1.25
C ILE A 118 -0.02 -28.87 0.00
N LEU A 119 0.13 -28.28 -1.20
CA LEU A 119 -0.29 -28.91 -2.45
C LEU A 119 0.39 -30.26 -2.69
N THR A 120 1.70 -30.36 -2.47
CA THR A 120 2.46 -31.60 -2.62
C THR A 120 2.09 -32.67 -1.60
N LYS A 121 1.51 -32.30 -0.45
CA LYS A 121 1.03 -33.26 0.54
C LYS A 121 -0.25 -33.97 0.08
N TYR A 122 -1.09 -33.28 -0.69
CA TYR A 122 -2.39 -33.80 -1.15
C TYR A 122 -2.37 -34.30 -2.59
N TYR A 123 -1.43 -33.83 -3.42
CA TYR A 123 -1.29 -34.21 -4.83
C TYR A 123 0.16 -34.57 -5.15
N VAL A 124 0.36 -35.70 -5.82
CA VAL A 124 1.64 -36.07 -6.44
C VAL A 124 1.75 -35.27 -7.74
N TYR A 125 2.28 -34.05 -7.68
CA TYR A 125 2.55 -33.27 -8.89
C TYR A 125 3.91 -33.68 -9.47
N GLU A 126 3.89 -34.22 -10.69
CA GLU A 126 5.10 -34.55 -11.49
C GLU A 126 5.71 -33.33 -12.21
N HIS A 127 5.18 -32.12 -12.02
CA HIS A 127 5.68 -30.92 -12.69
C HIS A 127 6.94 -30.35 -12.02
N THR A 128 7.72 -29.62 -12.82
CA THR A 128 8.97 -29.03 -12.33
C THR A 128 8.75 -27.94 -11.31
N ASN A 129 9.76 -27.82 -10.45
CA ASN A 129 9.72 -26.98 -9.27
C ASN A 129 9.38 -25.53 -9.64
N CYS A 130 9.99 -24.99 -10.70
CA CYS A 130 9.76 -23.61 -11.14
C CYS A 130 8.33 -23.35 -11.63
N VAL A 131 7.76 -24.28 -12.42
CA VAL A 131 6.39 -24.16 -12.96
C VAL A 131 5.37 -24.03 -11.82
N ILE A 132 5.47 -24.89 -10.80
CA ILE A 132 4.55 -24.86 -9.66
C ILE A 132 4.63 -23.53 -8.90
N HIS A 133 5.84 -23.00 -8.69
CA HIS A 133 6.02 -21.71 -8.00
C HIS A 133 5.39 -20.55 -8.79
N ILE A 134 5.58 -20.50 -10.11
CA ILE A 134 4.96 -19.47 -10.95
C ILE A 134 3.42 -19.62 -10.97
N LEU A 135 2.89 -20.84 -11.06
CA LEU A 135 1.44 -21.06 -11.05
C LEU A 135 0.79 -20.63 -9.73
N ILE A 136 1.38 -21.00 -8.59
CA ILE A 136 0.91 -20.55 -7.26
C ILE A 136 0.88 -19.03 -7.22
N MET A 137 1.96 -18.40 -7.68
CA MET A 137 2.09 -16.96 -7.69
C MET A 137 1.05 -16.29 -8.60
N LEU A 138 0.87 -16.77 -9.82
CA LEU A 138 -0.15 -16.26 -10.75
C LEU A 138 -1.54 -16.29 -10.10
N VAL A 139 -1.92 -17.40 -9.46
CA VAL A 139 -3.21 -17.51 -8.78
C VAL A 139 -3.31 -16.51 -7.63
N LEU A 140 -2.30 -16.45 -6.76
CA LEU A 140 -2.28 -15.55 -5.60
C LEU A 140 -2.39 -14.08 -6.02
N ASN A 141 -1.56 -13.63 -6.95
CA ASN A 141 -1.53 -12.22 -7.34
C ASN A 141 -2.84 -11.78 -7.99
N ASN A 142 -3.43 -12.59 -8.85
CA ASN A 142 -4.72 -12.26 -9.46
C ASN A 142 -5.87 -12.32 -8.44
N PHE A 143 -5.82 -13.23 -7.46
CA PHE A 143 -6.77 -13.28 -6.36
C PHE A 143 -6.72 -12.04 -5.46
N PHE A 144 -5.52 -11.65 -5.01
CA PHE A 144 -5.37 -10.45 -4.19
C PHE A 144 -5.67 -9.16 -4.98
N PHE A 145 -5.37 -9.11 -6.28
CA PHE A 145 -5.76 -7.99 -7.13
C PHE A 145 -7.29 -7.83 -7.23
N LEU A 146 -8.02 -8.94 -7.33
CA LEU A 146 -9.49 -8.93 -7.32
C LEU A 146 -10.02 -8.36 -6.00
N ILE A 147 -9.49 -8.81 -4.86
CA ILE A 147 -9.88 -8.30 -3.54
C ILE A 147 -9.53 -6.82 -3.38
N ALA A 148 -8.37 -6.39 -3.90
CA ALA A 148 -7.97 -4.99 -3.92
C ALA A 148 -8.95 -4.12 -4.73
N THR A 149 -9.41 -4.63 -5.88
CA THR A 149 -10.37 -3.92 -6.75
C THR A 149 -11.71 -3.71 -6.04
N ILE A 150 -12.19 -4.72 -5.31
CA ILE A 150 -13.37 -4.56 -4.42
C ILE A 150 -13.06 -3.55 -3.30
N GLY A 151 -11.85 -3.58 -2.75
CA GLY A 151 -11.40 -2.60 -1.76
C GLY A 151 -11.49 -1.15 -2.26
N ILE A 152 -11.14 -0.87 -3.51
CA ILE A 152 -11.25 0.46 -4.13
C ILE A 152 -12.71 0.91 -4.22
N PHE A 153 -13.61 0.01 -4.64
CA PHE A 153 -15.05 0.29 -4.66
C PHE A 153 -15.57 0.69 -3.28
N VAL A 154 -15.17 -0.07 -2.26
CA VAL A 154 -15.57 0.14 -0.87
C VAL A 154 -15.00 1.44 -0.32
N TYR A 155 -13.76 1.79 -0.64
CA TYR A 155 -13.09 3.01 -0.21
C TYR A 155 -13.84 4.28 -0.60
N SER A 156 -14.16 4.43 -1.88
CA SER A 156 -14.91 5.59 -2.35
C SER A 156 -16.33 5.61 -1.77
N LEU A 157 -16.98 4.46 -1.60
CA LEU A 157 -18.31 4.40 -0.97
C LEU A 157 -18.30 4.84 0.49
N ILE A 158 -17.30 4.44 1.28
CA ILE A 158 -17.15 4.87 2.68
C ILE A 158 -16.96 6.39 2.72
N TYR A 159 -16.07 6.94 1.89
CA TYR A 159 -15.85 8.38 1.78
C TYR A 159 -17.17 9.16 1.58
N PHE A 160 -17.95 8.84 0.54
CA PHE A 160 -19.19 9.58 0.26
C PHE A 160 -20.26 9.37 1.34
N LYS A 161 -20.27 8.21 2.01
CA LYS A 161 -21.18 7.96 3.13
C LYS A 161 -20.81 8.80 4.36
N ASN A 162 -19.53 9.03 4.61
CA ASN A 162 -19.04 9.89 5.69
C ASN A 162 -19.45 11.35 5.46
N GLU A 163 -19.23 11.86 4.24
CA GLU A 163 -19.58 13.23 3.84
C GLU A 163 -21.09 13.52 3.94
N ASN A 164 -21.93 12.59 3.48
CA ASN A 164 -23.39 12.75 3.57
C ASN A 164 -23.87 12.81 5.03
N TYR A 165 -23.19 12.12 5.95
CA TYR A 165 -23.48 12.21 7.38
C TYR A 165 -23.10 13.57 7.96
N ASP A 166 -21.90 14.07 7.64
CA ASP A 166 -21.46 15.41 8.07
C ASP A 166 -22.46 16.48 7.59
N LEU A 167 -22.90 16.42 6.33
CA LEU A 167 -23.93 17.33 5.81
C LEU A 167 -25.27 17.26 6.57
N HIS A 168 -25.65 16.10 7.11
CA HIS A 168 -26.88 15.95 7.88
C HIS A 168 -26.75 16.44 9.32
N GLU A 169 -25.60 16.27 9.97
CA GLU A 169 -25.37 16.76 11.34
C GLU A 169 -25.24 18.29 11.37
N PHE A 170 -24.64 18.90 10.33
CA PHE A 170 -24.47 20.35 10.21
C PHE A 170 -25.70 21.10 9.65
N LYS A 171 -26.85 20.43 9.42
CA LYS A 171 -28.08 21.03 8.87
C LYS A 171 -28.80 22.07 9.76
N ILE A 172 -28.22 22.47 10.90
CA ILE A 172 -28.81 23.49 11.81
C ILE A 172 -28.10 24.85 11.75
N SER A 173 -26.95 24.99 11.07
CA SER A 173 -26.35 26.32 10.85
C SER A 173 -26.51 26.74 9.39
N SER A 174 -27.44 27.65 9.16
CA SER A 174 -27.71 28.31 7.89
C SER A 174 -26.49 29.06 7.33
N VAL A 175 -26.46 29.13 5.98
CA VAL A 175 -25.69 30.06 5.12
C VAL A 175 -24.38 29.51 4.49
N LYS A 176 -24.52 29.18 3.19
CA LYS A 176 -23.54 29.19 2.07
C LYS A 176 -22.41 28.15 2.01
N GLN A 177 -22.56 27.21 1.07
CA GLN A 177 -21.49 26.59 0.25
C GLN A 177 -20.24 26.05 0.98
N HIS A 178 -20.41 25.03 1.83
CA HIS A 178 -19.29 24.24 2.34
C HIS A 178 -19.35 22.81 1.79
N SER A 179 -19.15 22.65 0.48
CA SER A 179 -19.00 21.34 -0.15
C SER A 179 -17.52 21.00 -0.26
N CYS A 180 -17.05 19.95 0.42
CA CYS A 180 -15.74 19.35 0.17
C CYS A 180 -15.56 19.08 -1.33
N TYR A 181 -14.33 19.24 -1.82
CA TYR A 181 -14.05 19.27 -3.27
C TYR A 181 -14.66 18.09 -4.05
N TYR A 182 -14.56 16.87 -3.52
CA TYR A 182 -15.07 15.67 -4.18
C TYR A 182 -16.58 15.48 -4.02
N SER A 183 -17.19 15.94 -2.92
CA SER A 183 -18.62 15.76 -2.63
C SER A 183 -19.50 16.77 -3.37
N TYR A 184 -18.96 17.90 -3.86
CA TYR A 184 -19.74 18.93 -4.56
C TYR A 184 -20.56 18.44 -5.77
N LYS A 185 -20.01 17.51 -6.56
CA LYS A 185 -20.65 16.94 -7.76
C LYS A 185 -21.29 15.56 -7.50
N ILE A 186 -21.06 14.95 -6.35
CA ILE A 186 -21.56 13.61 -5.98
C ILE A 186 -22.50 13.76 -4.79
N ASN A 187 -23.76 14.10 -5.10
CA ASN A 187 -24.74 14.55 -4.11
C ASN A 187 -25.76 13.44 -3.77
N ASN A 188 -25.79 12.39 -4.58
CA ASN A 188 -26.79 11.32 -4.51
C ASN A 188 -26.14 9.96 -4.31
N VAL A 189 -26.77 9.10 -3.51
CA VAL A 189 -26.31 7.73 -3.26
C VAL A 189 -26.15 6.94 -4.57
N LYS A 190 -27.07 7.08 -5.53
CA LYS A 190 -26.94 6.40 -6.83
C LYS A 190 -25.67 6.82 -7.59
N GLU A 191 -25.31 8.10 -7.56
CA GLU A 191 -24.08 8.59 -8.18
C GLU A 191 -22.83 8.14 -7.41
N SER A 192 -22.88 8.04 -6.07
CA SER A 192 -21.74 7.50 -5.30
C SER A 192 -21.45 6.05 -5.67
N TYR A 193 -22.47 5.21 -5.89
CA TYR A 193 -22.29 3.83 -6.40
C TYR A 193 -21.72 3.80 -7.81
N ARG A 194 -22.26 4.61 -8.74
CA ARG A 194 -21.77 4.68 -10.13
C ARG A 194 -20.33 5.14 -10.20
N PHE A 195 -19.98 6.16 -9.42
CA PHE A 195 -18.63 6.70 -9.37
C PHE A 195 -17.65 5.71 -8.72
N SER A 196 -18.06 5.04 -7.64
CA SER A 196 -17.24 4.00 -7.01
C SER A 196 -16.99 2.82 -7.96
N PHE A 197 -18.01 2.41 -8.71
CA PHE A 197 -17.88 1.40 -9.76
C PHE A 197 -16.91 1.85 -10.85
N PHE A 198 -17.02 3.09 -11.32
CA PHE A 198 -16.11 3.67 -12.31
C PHE A 198 -14.65 3.66 -11.85
N ILE A 199 -14.36 4.07 -10.62
CA ILE A 199 -12.99 4.03 -10.08
C ILE A 199 -12.46 2.59 -10.01
N SER A 200 -13.31 1.63 -9.67
CA SER A 200 -12.93 0.21 -9.61
C SER A 200 -12.55 -0.34 -10.99
N ILE A 201 -13.24 0.11 -12.05
CA ILE A 201 -12.85 -0.19 -13.43
C ILE A 201 -11.49 0.46 -13.74
N LEU A 202 -11.27 1.72 -13.39
CA LEU A 202 -9.97 2.37 -13.59
C LEU A 202 -8.82 1.60 -12.92
N TYR A 203 -9.05 1.07 -11.72
CA TYR A 203 -8.11 0.20 -11.04
C TYR A 203 -7.90 -1.14 -11.76
N ALA A 204 -8.99 -1.78 -12.22
CA ALA A 204 -8.91 -3.04 -12.97
C ALA A 204 -8.11 -2.90 -14.29
N PHE A 205 -8.02 -1.70 -14.84
CA PHE A 205 -7.20 -1.34 -16.01
C PHE A 205 -6.03 -0.43 -15.62
N SER A 206 -5.41 -0.68 -14.46
CA SER A 206 -4.26 0.09 -13.97
C SER A 206 -3.05 0.02 -14.89
N ILE A 207 -2.20 1.05 -14.82
CA ILE A 207 -1.01 1.23 -15.65
C ILE A 207 0.03 0.10 -15.43
N GLY A 208 0.33 -0.26 -14.17
CA GLY A 208 1.33 -1.27 -13.80
C GLY A 208 0.82 -2.71 -13.89
N ASN A 209 0.06 -3.01 -14.94
CA ASN A 209 -0.86 -4.14 -14.92
C ASN A 209 -0.21 -5.52 -14.87
N ILE A 210 0.90 -5.68 -15.59
CA ILE A 210 1.64 -6.93 -15.68
C ILE A 210 2.25 -7.29 -14.32
N HIS A 211 2.72 -6.31 -13.56
CA HIS A 211 3.29 -6.51 -12.22
C HIS A 211 2.26 -7.00 -11.20
N ALA A 212 0.97 -6.75 -11.46
CA ALA A 212 -0.12 -7.31 -10.67
C ALA A 212 -0.44 -8.78 -10.99
N SER A 213 0.19 -9.38 -12.01
CA SER A 213 0.03 -10.78 -12.40
C SER A 213 1.35 -11.55 -12.37
N SER A 214 2.50 -10.91 -12.59
CA SER A 214 3.83 -11.51 -12.56
C SER A 214 4.32 -11.82 -11.13
N PHE A 215 5.51 -12.41 -10.99
CA PHE A 215 6.12 -12.82 -9.71
C PHE A 215 6.60 -11.64 -8.85
N TYR A 216 5.65 -10.88 -8.34
CA TYR A 216 5.82 -9.56 -7.75
C TYR A 216 4.93 -9.41 -6.51
N ASN A 217 5.26 -8.48 -5.61
CA ASN A 217 4.51 -8.28 -4.36
C ASN A 217 3.29 -7.38 -4.54
N GLU A 218 3.16 -6.76 -5.72
CA GLU A 218 2.33 -5.60 -6.02
C GLU A 218 0.86 -5.83 -5.68
N SER A 219 0.27 -6.95 -6.08
CA SER A 219 -1.15 -7.23 -5.82
C SER A 219 -1.46 -7.50 -4.35
N ILE A 220 -0.60 -8.26 -3.67
CA ILE A 220 -0.77 -8.57 -2.24
C ILE A 220 -0.59 -7.30 -1.40
N PHE A 221 0.49 -6.56 -1.66
CA PHE A 221 0.76 -5.28 -1.01
C PHE A 221 -0.39 -4.29 -1.24
N SER A 222 -0.86 -4.17 -2.49
CA SER A 222 -1.99 -3.31 -2.83
C SER A 222 -3.26 -3.69 -2.07
N CYS A 223 -3.60 -4.98 -2.04
CA CYS A 223 -4.77 -5.47 -1.33
C CYS A 223 -4.76 -5.07 0.15
N PHE A 224 -3.69 -5.38 0.88
CA PHE A 224 -3.60 -5.04 2.29
C PHE A 224 -3.54 -3.52 2.52
N SER A 225 -2.87 -2.76 1.66
CA SER A 225 -2.85 -1.30 1.78
C SER A 225 -4.25 -0.69 1.65
N ILE A 226 -5.01 -1.06 0.61
CA ILE A 226 -6.35 -0.53 0.34
C ILE A 226 -7.34 -0.92 1.44
N TRP A 227 -7.30 -2.18 1.89
CA TRP A 227 -8.14 -2.60 3.01
C TRP A 227 -7.73 -1.95 4.34
N GLY A 228 -6.43 -1.70 4.57
CA GLY A 228 -5.95 -0.89 5.67
C GLY A 228 -6.55 0.51 5.68
N PHE A 229 -6.55 1.20 4.53
CA PHE A 229 -7.21 2.50 4.37
C PHE A 229 -8.72 2.43 4.58
N ASN A 230 -9.41 1.38 4.09
CA ASN A 230 -10.84 1.17 4.33
C ASN A 230 -11.15 1.07 5.81
N PHE A 231 -10.39 0.26 6.56
CA PHE A 231 -10.58 0.13 8.00
C PHE A 231 -10.30 1.43 8.73
N LEU A 232 -9.26 2.18 8.35
CA LEU A 232 -8.97 3.50 8.91
C LEU A 232 -10.13 4.48 8.74
N GLN A 233 -10.73 4.53 7.54
CA GLN A 233 -11.90 5.38 7.28
C GLN A 233 -13.15 4.93 8.03
N LEU A 234 -13.33 3.62 8.23
CA LEU A 234 -14.41 3.08 9.06
C LEU A 234 -14.23 3.42 10.54
N CYS A 235 -13.00 3.48 11.05
CA CYS A 235 -12.70 3.96 12.41
C CYS A 235 -13.14 5.42 12.57
N LEU A 236 -12.71 6.30 11.65
CA LEU A 236 -13.09 7.72 11.66
C LEU A 236 -14.61 7.92 11.55
N TYR A 237 -15.28 7.13 10.71
CA TYR A 237 -16.74 7.17 10.59
C TYR A 237 -17.46 6.75 11.88
N SER A 238 -16.99 5.66 12.49
CA SER A 238 -17.61 5.06 13.67
C SER A 238 -17.41 5.93 14.92
N GLN A 239 -16.27 6.62 15.03
CA GLN A 239 -16.00 7.60 16.10
C GLN A 239 -17.01 8.75 16.10
N LYS A 240 -17.34 9.29 14.92
CA LYS A 240 -18.35 10.37 14.80
C LYS A 240 -19.73 9.96 15.32
N LYS A 241 -20.14 8.72 15.03
CA LYS A 241 -21.49 8.23 15.38
C LYS A 241 -21.72 7.95 16.86
N LYS A 242 -20.69 7.94 17.73
CA LYS A 242 -20.73 7.62 19.18
C LYS A 242 -21.55 6.38 19.59
N LYS A 243 -21.98 5.53 18.64
CA LYS A 243 -23.01 4.50 18.86
C LYS A 243 -22.44 3.08 18.99
N GLN A 244 -21.16 2.82 18.64
CA GLN A 244 -20.61 1.46 18.56
C GLN A 244 -19.10 1.36 18.90
N GLU A 245 -18.75 1.49 20.18
CA GLU A 245 -17.34 1.44 20.65
C GLU A 245 -16.61 0.14 20.28
N LYS A 246 -17.24 -1.04 20.43
CA LYS A 246 -16.60 -2.34 20.15
C LYS A 246 -16.14 -2.50 18.70
N LYS A 247 -16.85 -1.92 17.72
CA LYS A 247 -16.48 -2.06 16.30
C LYS A 247 -15.27 -1.20 15.92
N ILE A 248 -15.06 -0.08 16.61
CA ILE A 248 -13.92 0.83 16.37
C ILE A 248 -12.61 0.08 16.61
N TYR A 249 -12.48 -0.58 17.76
CA TYR A 249 -11.28 -1.35 18.11
C TYR A 249 -10.99 -2.49 17.13
N ILE A 250 -12.03 -3.17 16.61
CA ILE A 250 -11.86 -4.23 15.63
C ILE A 250 -11.29 -3.66 14.31
N TYR A 251 -11.87 -2.57 13.81
CA TYR A 251 -11.38 -1.93 12.58
C TYR A 251 -9.96 -1.38 12.76
N GLU A 252 -9.65 -0.83 13.93
CA GLU A 252 -8.33 -0.32 14.24
C GLU A 252 -7.28 -1.44 14.25
N ILE A 253 -7.54 -2.55 14.94
CA ILE A 253 -6.65 -3.72 14.91
C ILE A 253 -6.47 -4.24 13.47
N LEU A 254 -7.56 -4.39 12.71
CA LEU A 254 -7.49 -4.84 11.32
C LEU A 254 -6.66 -3.87 10.44
N CYS A 255 -6.80 -2.56 10.64
CA CYS A 255 -6.03 -1.54 9.94
C CYS A 255 -4.53 -1.70 10.21
N ILE A 256 -4.13 -1.74 11.48
CA ILE A 256 -2.73 -1.88 11.90
C ILE A 256 -2.13 -3.20 11.41
N LEU A 257 -2.89 -4.31 11.48
CA LEU A 257 -2.45 -5.60 10.94
C LEU A 257 -2.24 -5.53 9.43
N CYS A 258 -3.15 -4.91 8.68
CA CYS A 258 -3.00 -4.75 7.23
C CYS A 258 -1.73 -3.96 6.87
N PHE A 259 -1.46 -2.85 7.56
CA PHE A 259 -0.27 -2.04 7.33
C PHE A 259 1.02 -2.74 7.77
N ALA A 260 1.01 -3.49 8.88
CA ALA A 260 2.13 -4.32 9.29
C ALA A 260 2.43 -5.44 8.28
N ILE A 261 1.40 -6.09 7.73
CA ILE A 261 1.56 -7.08 6.66
C ILE A 261 2.22 -6.43 5.44
N CYS A 262 1.87 -5.20 5.08
CA CYS A 262 2.52 -4.50 3.97
C CYS A 262 4.04 -4.32 4.20
N SER A 263 4.45 -3.98 5.43
CA SER A 263 5.87 -3.87 5.82
C SER A 263 6.63 -5.20 5.74
N CYS A 264 5.94 -6.34 5.81
CA CYS A 264 6.55 -7.65 5.56
C CYS A 264 6.93 -7.86 4.09
N PHE A 265 6.22 -7.24 3.14
CA PHE A 265 6.48 -7.42 1.72
C PHE A 265 7.49 -6.41 1.16
N ARG A 266 7.54 -5.18 1.67
CA ARG A 266 8.44 -4.11 1.18
C ARG A 266 8.68 -3.06 2.26
N SER A 267 9.82 -2.36 2.15
CA SER A 267 10.16 -1.21 3.00
C SER A 267 9.17 -0.05 2.91
N ASN A 268 8.52 0.15 1.76
CA ASN A 268 7.51 1.21 1.58
C ASN A 268 6.30 1.06 2.51
N GLY A 269 6.07 -0.12 3.11
CA GLY A 269 5.01 -0.33 4.10
C GLY A 269 5.14 0.58 5.33
N ILE A 270 6.35 1.03 5.66
CA ILE A 270 6.60 1.98 6.77
C ILE A 270 5.89 3.32 6.54
N LEU A 271 5.66 3.71 5.28
CA LEU A 271 4.98 4.97 4.97
C LEU A 271 3.52 4.98 5.43
N PHE A 272 2.92 3.82 5.74
CA PHE A 272 1.59 3.74 6.35
C PHE A 272 1.54 4.26 7.80
N LEU A 273 2.69 4.58 8.42
CA LEU A 273 2.72 5.40 9.63
C LEU A 273 2.09 6.78 9.44
N ILE A 274 2.16 7.34 8.24
CA ILE A 274 1.63 8.68 7.93
C ILE A 274 0.11 8.74 8.15
N PRO A 275 -0.72 7.91 7.48
CA PRO A 275 -2.16 7.95 7.69
C PRO A 275 -2.55 7.55 9.12
N VAL A 276 -1.85 6.61 9.74
CA VAL A 276 -2.07 6.22 11.15
C VAL A 276 -1.74 7.37 12.12
N PHE A 277 -0.68 8.14 11.87
CA PHE A 277 -0.35 9.32 12.65
C PHE A 277 -1.45 10.37 12.60
N PHE A 278 -1.96 10.69 11.40
CA PHE A 278 -3.07 11.63 11.26
C PHE A 278 -4.36 11.09 11.88
N PHE A 279 -4.63 9.79 11.79
CA PHE A 279 -5.74 9.17 12.50
C PHE A 279 -5.60 9.31 14.04
N ASN A 280 -4.41 9.12 14.59
CA ASN A 280 -4.16 9.30 16.02
C ASN A 280 -4.29 10.76 16.46
N ILE A 281 -3.93 11.73 15.61
CA ILE A 281 -4.24 13.15 15.87
C ILE A 281 -5.76 13.36 15.87
N GLN A 282 -6.46 12.85 14.86
CA GLN A 282 -7.91 13.04 14.68
C GLN A 282 -8.74 12.37 15.76
N SER A 283 -8.28 11.25 16.31
CA SER A 283 -8.99 10.49 17.35
C SER A 283 -8.69 10.96 18.77
N CYS A 284 -7.68 11.83 18.97
CA CYS A 284 -7.34 12.34 20.28
C CYS A 284 -8.38 13.38 20.76
N GLU A 285 -9.02 13.11 21.90
CA GLU A 285 -10.06 13.98 22.48
C GLU A 285 -9.56 15.42 22.72
N PHE A 286 -8.32 15.55 23.19
CA PHE A 286 -7.68 16.86 23.38
C PHE A 286 -7.56 17.62 22.07
N PHE A 287 -7.02 16.98 21.02
CA PHE A 287 -6.83 17.63 19.73
C PHE A 287 -8.17 17.98 19.07
N GLN A 288 -9.19 17.14 19.17
CA GLN A 288 -10.53 17.46 18.68
C GLN A 288 -11.10 18.71 19.36
N LYS A 289 -10.99 18.81 20.69
CA LYS A 289 -11.43 20.00 21.45
C LYS A 289 -10.63 21.24 21.09
N TYR A 290 -9.31 21.11 21.02
CA TYR A 290 -8.43 22.20 20.60
C TYR A 290 -8.77 22.72 19.20
N LEU A 291 -8.99 21.82 18.24
CA LEU A 291 -9.39 22.16 16.87
C LEU A 291 -10.77 22.83 16.77
N GLN A 292 -11.69 22.55 17.70
CA GLN A 292 -13.02 23.17 17.74
C GLN A 292 -13.02 24.55 18.42
N GLU A 293 -12.16 24.78 19.42
CA GLU A 293 -12.15 26.01 20.22
C GLU A 293 -11.25 27.11 19.63
N VAL A 294 -10.11 26.75 19.03
CA VAL A 294 -9.16 27.72 18.43
C VAL A 294 -9.77 28.58 17.30
N PRO A 295 -10.64 28.08 16.40
CA PRO A 295 -11.26 28.90 15.37
C PRO A 295 -12.32 29.88 15.89
N LYS A 296 -12.88 29.65 17.09
CA LYS A 296 -13.94 30.46 17.71
C LYS A 296 -13.38 31.59 18.57
N LYS A 297 -12.18 32.09 18.26
CA LYS A 297 -11.57 33.23 18.97
C LYS A 297 -12.43 34.49 18.80
N ASP A 298 -13.35 34.70 19.74
CA ASP A 298 -13.62 36.04 20.25
C ASP A 298 -12.38 36.49 21.02
N LYS A 299 -12.05 37.79 20.90
CA LYS A 299 -10.76 38.45 21.18
C LYS A 299 -10.18 38.34 22.62
N GLY A 300 -10.54 37.36 23.44
CA GLY A 300 -10.15 37.32 24.87
C GLY A 300 -9.67 35.99 25.48
N LYS A 301 -9.81 34.83 24.82
CA LYS A 301 -9.33 33.54 25.39
C LYS A 301 -7.89 33.23 24.95
N SER A 302 -6.95 33.20 25.89
CA SER A 302 -5.57 32.75 25.63
C SER A 302 -5.54 31.25 25.35
N GLU A 303 -4.69 30.80 24.42
CA GLU A 303 -4.49 29.38 24.11
C GLU A 303 -4.04 28.58 25.34
N THR A 304 -3.35 29.24 26.26
CA THR A 304 -2.96 28.70 27.57
C THR A 304 -4.15 28.31 28.42
N MET A 305 -5.27 29.02 28.33
CA MET A 305 -6.47 28.74 29.13
C MET A 305 -7.21 27.47 28.66
N ILE A 306 -7.16 27.16 27.35
CA ILE A 306 -7.72 25.92 26.77
C ILE A 306 -6.91 24.71 27.26
N LEU A 307 -5.58 24.81 27.20
CA LEU A 307 -4.66 23.81 27.74
C LEU A 307 -4.88 23.57 29.23
N PHE A 308 -4.94 24.65 30.02
CA PHE A 308 -5.12 24.57 31.46
C PHE A 308 -6.47 23.93 31.83
N ASN A 309 -7.57 24.34 31.19
CA ASN A 309 -8.90 23.78 31.45
C ASN A 309 -9.03 22.31 31.07
N HIS A 310 -8.33 21.86 30.03
CA HIS A 310 -8.35 20.44 29.66
C HIS A 310 -7.53 19.58 30.63
N PHE A 311 -6.31 20.01 30.95
CA PHE A 311 -5.40 19.22 31.79
C PHE A 311 -5.55 19.43 33.30
N ASN A 312 -6.48 20.27 33.74
CA ASN A 312 -6.83 20.37 35.17
C ASN A 312 -7.39 19.06 35.75
N ASN A 313 -7.92 18.17 34.91
CA ASN A 313 -8.41 16.85 35.34
C ASN A 313 -7.34 15.77 35.12
N LYS A 314 -6.89 15.13 36.20
CA LYS A 314 -5.93 14.00 36.17
C LYS A 314 -6.35 12.87 35.22
N PHE A 315 -7.66 12.59 35.10
CA PHE A 315 -8.17 11.56 34.18
C PHE A 315 -7.93 11.93 32.70
N LYS A 316 -8.03 13.21 32.34
CA LYS A 316 -7.79 13.68 30.96
C LYS A 316 -6.29 13.62 30.62
N VAL A 317 -5.42 13.95 31.58
CA VAL A 317 -3.97 13.76 31.44
C VAL A 317 -3.65 12.29 31.20
N LEU A 318 -4.20 11.39 32.02
CA LEU A 318 -3.96 9.95 31.90
C LEU A 318 -4.49 9.41 30.56
N SER A 319 -5.69 9.79 30.14
CA SER A 319 -6.27 9.41 28.84
C SER A 319 -5.40 9.89 27.67
N PHE A 320 -4.88 11.13 27.73
CA PHE A 320 -3.96 11.65 26.74
C PHE A 320 -2.67 10.84 26.66
N ILE A 321 -2.08 10.48 27.80
CA ILE A 321 -0.86 9.64 27.84
C ILE A 321 -1.13 8.25 27.28
N ILE A 322 -2.23 7.59 27.71
CA ILE A 322 -2.61 6.26 27.22
C ILE A 322 -2.82 6.27 25.71
N HIS A 323 -3.47 7.32 25.18
CA HIS A 323 -3.68 7.49 23.74
C HIS A 323 -2.37 7.48 22.94
N TRP A 324 -1.37 8.25 23.39
CA TRP A 324 -0.07 8.32 22.71
C TRP A 324 0.81 7.09 22.94
N ILE A 325 0.68 6.40 24.08
CA ILE A 325 1.31 5.09 24.29
C ILE A 325 0.72 4.07 23.30
N LYS A 326 -0.61 4.05 23.12
CA LYS A 326 -1.27 3.19 22.13
C LYS A 326 -0.78 3.52 20.71
N ALA A 327 -0.74 4.81 20.33
CA ALA A 327 -0.22 5.24 19.03
C ALA A 327 1.25 4.82 18.80
N LEU A 328 2.09 4.85 19.85
CA LEU A 328 3.46 4.36 19.78
C LEU A 328 3.52 2.84 19.55
N ILE A 329 2.68 2.06 20.24
CA ILE A 329 2.59 0.61 20.05
C ILE A 329 2.16 0.28 18.61
N GLU A 330 1.14 0.97 18.09
CA GLU A 330 0.68 0.83 16.71
C GLU A 330 1.81 1.11 15.71
N ALA A 331 2.57 2.19 15.94
CA ALA A 331 3.73 2.51 15.11
C ALA A 331 4.80 1.40 15.17
N ILE A 332 5.12 0.89 16.36
CA ILE A 332 6.08 -0.21 16.54
C ILE A 332 5.62 -1.44 15.75
N ILE A 333 4.35 -1.82 15.83
CA ILE A 333 3.80 -2.98 15.11
C ILE A 333 4.00 -2.85 13.59
N ILE A 334 3.78 -1.64 13.04
CA ILE A 334 3.92 -1.39 11.59
C ILE A 334 5.39 -1.45 11.14
N VAL A 335 6.34 -0.96 11.94
CA VAL A 335 7.76 -0.91 11.54
C VAL A 335 8.53 -2.19 11.89
N LEU A 336 8.07 -2.96 12.88
CA LEU A 336 8.75 -4.16 13.38
C LEU A 336 9.16 -5.16 12.28
N PRO A 337 8.31 -5.52 11.28
CA PRO A 337 8.72 -6.45 10.23
C PRO A 337 9.93 -5.99 9.42
N PHE A 338 9.99 -4.69 9.12
CA PHE A 338 11.13 -4.10 8.43
C PHE A 338 12.38 -4.15 9.30
N PHE A 339 12.29 -3.79 10.58
CA PHE A 339 13.43 -3.83 11.49
C PHE A 339 13.98 -5.26 11.67
N ILE A 340 13.11 -6.26 11.79
CA ILE A 340 13.53 -7.68 11.85
C ILE A 340 14.32 -8.06 10.60
N PHE A 341 13.87 -7.63 9.42
CA PHE A 341 14.56 -7.93 8.17
C PHE A 341 15.89 -7.15 8.02
N GLN A 342 15.97 -5.92 8.52
CA GLN A 342 17.25 -5.20 8.60
C GLN A 342 18.23 -5.86 9.58
N LEU A 343 17.74 -6.31 10.74
CA LEU A 343 18.53 -7.03 11.74
C LEU A 343 19.06 -8.36 11.17
N TYR A 344 18.25 -9.06 10.36
CA TYR A 344 18.68 -10.24 9.63
C TYR A 344 19.87 -9.96 8.71
N ALA A 345 19.76 -8.93 7.87
CA ALA A 345 20.83 -8.53 6.95
C ALA A 345 22.11 -8.16 7.70
N TYR A 346 21.99 -7.39 8.79
CA TYR A 346 23.10 -7.02 9.65
C TYR A 346 23.79 -8.25 10.24
N ASN A 347 23.00 -9.23 10.70
CA ASN A 347 23.50 -10.48 11.26
C ASN A 347 24.23 -11.38 10.26
N LEU A 348 23.94 -11.25 8.97
CA LEU A 348 24.62 -12.02 7.93
C LEU A 348 25.96 -11.38 7.52
N TYR A 349 25.99 -10.06 7.36
CA TYR A 349 27.11 -9.38 6.71
C TYR A 349 27.96 -8.50 7.60
N CYS A 350 27.43 -8.04 8.75
CA CYS A 350 28.18 -7.14 9.63
C CYS A 350 28.85 -7.88 10.77
N THR A 351 28.33 -9.02 11.23
CA THR A 351 28.90 -9.73 12.39
C THR A 351 29.89 -10.81 11.98
N GLU A 352 31.10 -10.76 12.54
CA GLU A 352 32.05 -11.87 12.55
C GLU A 352 31.45 -13.02 13.36
N LYS A 353 31.21 -14.12 12.67
CA LYS A 353 30.63 -15.36 13.18
C LYS A 353 31.43 -16.51 12.59
N SER A 354 31.54 -17.62 13.31
CA SER A 354 31.99 -18.87 12.74
C SER A 354 31.16 -19.21 11.50
N GLU A 355 31.80 -19.78 10.48
CA GLU A 355 31.13 -20.10 9.21
C GLU A 355 29.85 -20.92 9.44
N LEU A 356 29.90 -21.90 10.36
CA LEU A 356 28.75 -22.69 10.83
C LEU A 356 27.53 -21.86 11.25
N LEU A 357 27.73 -20.77 12.00
CA LEU A 357 26.62 -19.95 12.52
C LEU A 357 26.07 -18.98 11.49
N LYS A 358 26.90 -18.61 10.48
CA LYS A 358 26.43 -17.92 9.28
C LYS A 358 25.58 -18.86 8.44
N GLU A 359 26.06 -20.07 8.18
CA GLU A 359 25.36 -21.07 7.36
C GLU A 359 24.01 -21.48 7.95
N GLN A 360 23.95 -21.71 9.27
CA GLN A 360 22.69 -22.01 9.95
C GLN A 360 21.64 -20.89 9.81
N ASN A 361 22.07 -19.62 9.76
CA ASN A 361 21.18 -18.47 9.66
C ASN A 361 21.05 -17.90 8.24
N LYS A 362 21.59 -18.54 7.20
CA LYS A 362 21.44 -18.09 5.80
C LYS A 362 20.00 -18.08 5.30
N LYS A 363 19.11 -18.86 5.94
CA LYS A 363 17.68 -18.91 5.64
C LYS A 363 16.91 -18.01 6.59
N PHE A 364 16.10 -17.10 6.03
CA PHE A 364 15.40 -16.10 6.83
C PHE A 364 14.51 -16.69 7.92
N TYR A 365 13.73 -17.74 7.62
CA TYR A 365 12.84 -18.33 8.63
C TYR A 365 13.60 -18.96 9.80
N VAL A 366 14.80 -19.51 9.56
CA VAL A 366 15.64 -20.08 10.63
C VAL A 366 16.14 -18.96 11.54
N PHE A 367 16.65 -17.88 10.95
CA PHE A 367 17.02 -16.69 11.69
C PHE A 367 15.84 -16.14 12.51
N PHE A 368 14.66 -16.01 11.89
CA PHE A 368 13.45 -15.50 12.53
C PHE A 368 13.11 -16.35 13.77
N PHE A 369 13.04 -17.68 13.65
CA PHE A 369 12.78 -18.54 14.81
C PHE A 369 13.88 -18.44 15.88
N ASN A 370 15.15 -18.36 15.49
CA ASN A 370 16.25 -18.22 16.45
C ASN A 370 16.23 -16.87 17.18
N LEU A 371 15.83 -15.79 16.51
CA LEU A 371 15.65 -14.46 17.10
C LEU A 371 14.60 -14.48 18.22
N PHE A 372 13.47 -15.16 18.00
CA PHE A 372 12.42 -15.30 19.01
C PHE A 372 12.77 -16.26 20.14
N LYS A 373 13.63 -17.26 19.89
CA LYS A 373 14.12 -18.16 20.95
C LYS A 373 15.06 -17.45 21.92
N ASP A 374 16.05 -16.72 21.41
CA ASP A 374 17.09 -16.09 22.23
C ASP A 374 17.33 -14.61 21.85
N PRO A 375 16.38 -13.70 22.15
CA PRO A 375 16.48 -12.29 21.73
C PRO A 375 17.71 -11.58 22.34
N ASN A 376 18.04 -11.89 23.60
CA ASN A 376 19.17 -11.29 24.32
C ASN A 376 20.52 -11.53 23.61
N LYS A 377 20.69 -12.68 22.96
CA LYS A 377 21.89 -13.00 22.20
C LYS A 377 22.12 -11.99 21.08
N TYR A 378 21.07 -11.67 20.32
CA TYR A 378 21.17 -10.73 19.19
C TYR A 378 21.34 -9.28 19.66
N VAL A 379 20.73 -8.90 20.79
CA VAL A 379 20.93 -7.58 21.41
C VAL A 379 22.37 -7.40 21.89
N ASN A 380 22.93 -8.39 22.58
CA ASN A 380 24.32 -8.33 23.07
C ASN A 380 25.33 -8.25 21.92
N MET A 381 25.08 -8.95 20.81
CA MET A 381 25.89 -8.85 19.60
C MET A 381 25.87 -7.45 18.98
N TRP A 382 24.73 -6.76 19.04
CA TRP A 382 24.62 -5.37 18.57
C TRP A 382 25.38 -4.40 19.47
N ASN A 383 25.43 -4.63 20.77
CA ASN A 383 26.14 -3.76 21.70
C ASN A 383 27.68 -3.94 21.60
N ASN A 384 28.16 -5.15 21.30
CA ASN A 384 29.58 -5.46 21.12
C ASN A 384 30.10 -5.13 19.70
N LYS A 385 29.63 -4.01 19.12
CA LYS A 385 29.89 -3.59 17.72
C LYS A 385 31.38 -3.44 17.36
N LYS A 386 32.26 -3.06 18.30
CA LYS A 386 33.61 -2.57 17.93
C LYS A 386 34.65 -3.65 17.63
N SER A 387 34.44 -4.91 18.03
CA SER A 387 35.49 -5.95 17.95
C SER A 387 35.22 -7.07 16.94
N LEU A 388 34.11 -7.02 16.19
CA LEU A 388 33.59 -8.13 15.37
C LEU A 388 32.97 -7.68 14.03
N LEU A 389 33.35 -6.50 13.50
CA LEU A 389 32.74 -5.96 12.27
C LEU A 389 33.55 -6.34 11.03
N ILE A 390 32.90 -6.99 10.07
CA ILE A 390 33.43 -7.14 8.72
C ILE A 390 33.44 -5.74 8.07
N ASN A 391 34.54 -5.39 7.39
CA ASN A 391 34.70 -4.10 6.71
C ASN A 391 33.70 -3.94 5.54
N ARG A 392 32.50 -3.49 5.86
CA ARG A 392 31.46 -3.04 4.91
C ARG A 392 31.06 -1.62 5.24
N PRO A 393 30.95 -0.71 4.25
CA PRO A 393 30.72 0.71 4.49
C PRO A 393 29.46 1.00 5.33
N TRP A 394 28.40 0.22 5.11
CA TRP A 394 27.12 0.44 5.77
C TRP A 394 27.04 -0.15 7.19
N CYS A 395 27.94 -1.07 7.56
CA CYS A 395 27.96 -1.67 8.91
C CYS A 395 28.51 -0.70 9.96
N ASN A 396 29.38 0.22 9.56
CA ASN A 396 30.02 1.20 10.45
C ASN A 396 29.15 2.43 10.77
N ASN A 397 28.00 2.56 10.10
CA ASN A 397 27.07 3.67 10.35
C ASN A 397 26.39 3.49 11.72
N ILE A 398 26.03 4.62 12.36
CA ILE A 398 25.29 4.64 13.64
C ILE A 398 24.04 3.76 13.55
N PHE A 399 23.30 3.93 12.44
CA PHE A 399 22.20 3.07 12.03
C PHE A 399 22.61 2.34 10.74
N PRO A 400 23.06 1.08 10.82
CA PRO A 400 23.45 0.31 9.64
C PRO A 400 22.23 -0.02 8.81
N PHE A 401 22.21 0.47 7.58
CA PHE A 401 21.06 0.35 6.68
C PHE A 401 21.47 -0.21 5.33
N ILE A 402 21.20 -1.50 5.12
CA ILE A 402 21.65 -2.22 3.92
C ILE A 402 20.94 -1.71 2.66
N TYR A 403 19.68 -1.28 2.76
CA TYR A 403 18.88 -0.93 1.60
C TYR A 403 19.46 0.27 0.84
N ASN A 404 19.89 1.33 1.55
CA ASN A 404 20.56 2.47 0.91
C ASN A 404 21.83 2.06 0.17
N TYR A 405 22.64 1.20 0.78
CA TYR A 405 23.85 0.69 0.15
C TYR A 405 23.54 -0.17 -1.08
N ILE A 406 22.51 -1.00 -1.02
CA ILE A 406 22.06 -1.83 -2.13
C ILE A 406 21.60 -0.96 -3.31
N GLN A 407 20.72 0.01 -3.03
CA GLN A 407 20.19 0.94 -4.02
C GLN A 407 21.33 1.67 -4.74
N TYR A 408 22.31 2.17 -4.00
CA TYR A 408 23.48 2.83 -4.57
C TYR A 408 24.39 1.89 -5.37
N LYS A 409 24.80 0.75 -4.79
CA LYS A 409 25.85 -0.11 -5.34
C LYS A 409 25.39 -0.96 -6.52
N TYR A 410 24.17 -1.48 -6.47
CA TYR A 410 23.70 -2.49 -7.44
C TYR A 410 22.63 -1.96 -8.39
N TRP A 411 21.88 -0.92 -8.00
CA TRP A 411 20.82 -0.32 -8.82
C TRP A 411 21.17 1.09 -9.33
N ASP A 412 22.36 1.60 -9.02
CA ASP A 412 22.82 2.96 -9.36
C ASP A 412 21.78 4.04 -8.99
N VAL A 413 21.08 3.87 -7.88
CA VAL A 413 20.11 4.83 -7.38
C VAL A 413 20.83 5.81 -6.46
N LYS A 414 20.70 7.11 -6.78
CA LYS A 414 21.28 8.21 -6.01
C LYS A 414 20.17 9.18 -5.63
N PHE A 415 20.33 9.82 -4.48
CA PHE A 415 19.46 10.92 -4.11
C PHE A 415 19.53 12.00 -5.20
N PHE A 416 18.37 12.47 -5.68
CA PHE A 416 18.23 13.40 -6.81
C PHE A 416 18.76 12.90 -8.16
N LYS A 417 18.88 11.58 -8.38
CA LYS A 417 19.28 11.02 -9.68
C LYS A 417 18.48 11.62 -10.84
N CYS A 418 17.17 11.77 -10.67
CA CYS A 418 16.31 12.33 -11.71
C CYS A 418 16.66 13.77 -12.11
N LEU A 419 17.16 14.59 -11.18
CA LEU A 419 17.53 15.98 -11.46
C LEU A 419 18.92 16.08 -12.10
N PHE A 420 19.87 15.27 -11.62
CA PHE A 420 21.27 15.35 -12.06
C PHE A 420 21.60 14.49 -13.28
N SER A 421 20.84 13.42 -13.52
CA SER A 421 20.98 12.52 -14.65
C SER A 421 19.58 12.10 -15.16
N PRO A 422 18.83 13.03 -15.77
CA PRO A 422 17.47 12.74 -16.23
C PRO A 422 17.51 11.67 -17.32
N ASN A 423 16.70 10.63 -17.13
CA ASN A 423 16.44 9.62 -18.15
C ASN A 423 15.10 9.94 -18.83
N LEU A 424 14.98 9.69 -20.14
CA LEU A 424 13.72 9.79 -20.88
C LEU A 424 12.59 9.00 -20.22
N ASN A 425 12.93 7.96 -19.45
CA ASN A 425 11.95 7.15 -18.76
C ASN A 425 11.04 7.91 -17.78
N ILE A 426 11.44 9.09 -17.30
CA ILE A 426 10.55 9.93 -16.48
C ILE A 426 9.30 10.34 -17.25
N LEU A 427 9.37 10.50 -18.57
CA LEU A 427 8.22 10.87 -19.39
C LEU A 427 7.10 9.83 -19.29
N TYR A 428 7.44 8.56 -19.10
CA TYR A 428 6.45 7.50 -18.95
C TYR A 428 5.69 7.58 -17.63
N SER A 429 6.41 7.93 -16.56
CA SER A 429 5.89 8.01 -15.19
C SER A 429 5.29 9.38 -14.83
N ALA A 430 5.61 10.43 -15.60
CA ALA A 430 5.19 11.80 -15.37
C ALA A 430 3.66 11.99 -15.21
N PRO A 431 2.78 11.31 -15.98
CA PRO A 431 1.34 11.39 -15.79
C PRO A 431 0.90 11.01 -14.35
N VAL A 432 1.51 9.96 -13.80
CA VAL A 432 1.19 9.47 -12.45
C VAL A 432 1.67 10.47 -11.40
N TYR A 433 2.91 10.96 -11.51
CA TYR A 433 3.42 12.01 -10.63
C TYR A 433 2.56 13.28 -10.68
N PHE A 434 2.17 13.70 -11.88
CA PHE A 434 1.35 14.89 -12.07
C PHE A 434 0.00 14.76 -11.35
N ILE A 435 -0.71 13.64 -11.50
CA ILE A 435 -1.97 13.40 -10.78
C ILE A 435 -1.74 13.39 -9.27
N SER A 436 -0.69 12.72 -8.78
CA SER A 436 -0.35 12.64 -7.37
C SER A 436 -0.09 14.02 -6.75
N PHE A 437 0.73 14.85 -7.38
CA PHE A 437 1.00 16.21 -6.90
C PHE A 437 -0.21 17.15 -7.08
N HIS A 438 -0.97 16.98 -8.17
CA HIS A 438 -2.21 17.71 -8.39
C HIS A 438 -3.25 17.39 -7.31
N CYS A 439 -3.27 16.17 -6.74
CA CYS A 439 -4.12 15.80 -5.61
C CYS A 439 -3.87 16.73 -4.42
N ILE A 440 -2.64 16.84 -3.96
CA ILE A 440 -2.26 17.71 -2.84
C ILE A 440 -2.53 19.17 -3.14
N TYR A 441 -2.13 19.64 -4.32
CA TYR A 441 -2.39 21.01 -4.74
C TYR A 441 -3.89 21.34 -4.68
N THR A 442 -4.73 20.40 -5.14
CA THR A 442 -6.18 20.56 -5.11
C THR A 442 -6.73 20.54 -3.69
N PHE A 443 -6.24 19.64 -2.83
CA PHE A 443 -6.59 19.63 -1.41
C PHE A 443 -6.27 20.95 -0.74
N ILE A 444 -5.05 21.48 -0.89
CA ILE A 444 -4.62 22.72 -0.26
C ILE A 444 -5.39 23.93 -0.84
N LYS A 445 -5.58 24.00 -2.16
CA LYS A 445 -6.17 25.17 -2.82
C LYS A 445 -7.69 25.21 -2.74
N LYS A 446 -8.36 24.05 -2.83
CA LYS A 446 -9.83 23.95 -2.96
C LYS A 446 -10.53 23.52 -1.67
N ASN A 447 -9.87 22.89 -0.70
CA ASN A 447 -10.42 22.80 0.66
C ASN A 447 -10.20 24.10 1.45
N LYS A 448 -10.59 25.24 0.87
CA LYS A 448 -10.85 26.50 1.60
C LYS A 448 -12.14 26.42 2.45
N CYS A 449 -12.73 25.24 2.62
CA CYS A 449 -13.90 25.00 3.49
C CYS A 449 -13.62 25.30 4.96
N THR A 450 -12.41 25.72 5.29
CA THR A 450 -12.01 25.97 6.64
C THR A 450 -11.16 27.22 6.73
N TYR A 451 -11.62 28.14 7.58
CA TYR A 451 -11.03 29.46 7.79
C TYR A 451 -9.58 29.40 8.36
N ASN A 452 -9.09 28.20 8.71
CA ASN A 452 -7.84 27.99 9.43
C ASN A 452 -7.06 26.78 8.91
N LYS A 453 -5.73 26.92 8.72
CA LYS A 453 -4.82 25.82 8.31
C LYS A 453 -4.95 24.57 9.19
N LEU A 454 -5.22 24.75 10.49
CA LEU A 454 -5.35 23.65 11.46
C LEU A 454 -6.50 22.68 11.18
N SER A 455 -7.58 23.16 10.59
CA SER A 455 -8.74 22.31 10.27
C SER A 455 -8.49 21.27 9.18
N LEU A 456 -7.44 21.46 8.36
CA LEU A 456 -7.03 20.52 7.33
C LEU A 456 -6.61 19.20 7.97
N LEU A 457 -6.05 19.26 9.18
CA LEU A 457 -5.71 18.12 10.02
C LEU A 457 -6.95 17.30 10.42
N ASN A 458 -8.14 17.91 10.41
CA ASN A 458 -9.40 17.23 10.75
C ASN A 458 -10.08 16.60 9.52
N HIS A 459 -9.58 16.86 8.30
CA HIS A 459 -10.16 16.26 7.11
C HIS A 459 -9.76 14.78 7.03
N HIS A 460 -10.74 13.89 6.91
CA HIS A 460 -10.53 12.45 6.98
C HIS A 460 -9.63 11.89 5.86
N LEU A 461 -9.63 12.50 4.66
CA LEU A 461 -8.69 12.14 3.58
C LEU A 461 -7.27 12.75 3.71
N TRP A 462 -7.00 13.58 4.71
CA TRP A 462 -5.73 14.31 4.79
C TRP A 462 -4.53 13.36 4.93
N GLY A 463 -4.63 12.36 5.80
CA GLY A 463 -3.57 11.36 5.96
C GLY A 463 -3.29 10.59 4.67
N ASP A 464 -4.35 10.22 3.95
CA ASP A 464 -4.28 9.49 2.68
C ASP A 464 -3.62 10.35 1.58
N ALA A 465 -3.92 11.66 1.53
CA ALA A 465 -3.33 12.60 0.59
C ALA A 465 -1.84 12.84 0.89
N ILE A 466 -1.46 13.03 2.17
CA ILE A 466 -0.05 13.18 2.56
C ILE A 466 0.74 11.91 2.27
N HIS A 467 0.16 10.73 2.53
CA HIS A 467 0.78 9.46 2.16
C HIS A 467 1.10 9.39 0.66
N LEU A 468 0.12 9.69 -0.20
CA LEU A 468 0.30 9.71 -1.66
C LEU A 468 1.44 10.66 -2.07
N PHE A 469 1.52 11.83 -1.46
CA PHE A 469 2.57 12.81 -1.72
C PHE A 469 3.93 12.35 -1.28
N VAL A 470 4.07 11.87 -0.04
CA VAL A 470 5.36 11.43 0.48
C VAL A 470 5.86 10.21 -0.29
N LEU A 471 4.99 9.25 -0.63
CA LEU A 471 5.35 8.13 -1.49
C LEU A 471 5.82 8.61 -2.86
N SER A 472 5.07 9.50 -3.51
CA SER A 472 5.43 10.01 -4.85
C SER A 472 6.74 10.80 -4.80
N LEU A 473 6.90 11.70 -3.84
CA LEU A 473 8.11 12.48 -3.66
C LEU A 473 9.31 11.58 -3.36
N TYR A 474 9.15 10.59 -2.48
CA TYR A 474 10.20 9.63 -2.16
C TYR A 474 10.66 8.86 -3.41
N ILE A 475 9.74 8.32 -4.21
CA ILE A 475 10.12 7.59 -5.42
C ILE A 475 10.82 8.53 -6.42
N LEU A 476 10.31 9.74 -6.61
CA LEU A 476 10.91 10.72 -7.53
C LEU A 476 12.35 11.08 -7.15
N LEU A 477 12.65 11.16 -5.86
CA LEU A 477 13.94 11.63 -5.35
C LEU A 477 14.94 10.50 -5.06
N CYS A 478 14.44 9.32 -4.67
CA CYS A 478 15.23 8.26 -4.05
C CYS A 478 15.11 6.90 -4.76
N ALA A 479 14.45 6.81 -5.92
CA ALA A 479 14.28 5.57 -6.66
C ALA A 479 14.27 5.83 -8.18
N HIS A 480 14.24 4.76 -8.98
CA HIS A 480 13.93 4.88 -10.40
C HIS A 480 12.47 5.34 -10.56
N THR A 481 12.25 6.35 -11.39
CA THR A 481 10.96 7.06 -11.51
C THR A 481 9.81 6.16 -11.96
N GLU A 482 10.11 5.14 -12.73
CA GLU A 482 9.20 4.16 -13.33
C GLU A 482 8.56 3.26 -12.27
N ILE A 483 9.20 3.12 -11.10
CA ILE A 483 8.70 2.33 -9.97
C ILE A 483 7.34 2.86 -9.49
N ILE A 484 7.01 4.14 -9.73
CA ILE A 484 5.68 4.66 -9.37
C ILE A 484 4.56 3.96 -10.15
N LEU A 485 4.80 3.53 -11.41
CA LEU A 485 3.79 2.90 -12.27
C LEU A 485 3.25 1.61 -11.64
N ARG A 486 4.12 0.88 -10.92
CA ARG A 486 3.78 -0.36 -10.21
C ARG A 486 3.32 -0.17 -8.77
N LEU A 487 3.81 0.87 -8.08
CA LEU A 487 3.45 1.10 -6.67
C LEU A 487 2.17 1.90 -6.49
N ILE A 488 1.77 2.72 -7.47
CA ILE A 488 0.59 3.59 -7.34
C ILE A 488 -0.71 2.82 -7.13
N ILE A 489 -0.77 1.55 -7.55
CA ILE A 489 -1.93 0.68 -7.30
C ILE A 489 -2.25 0.57 -5.80
N SER A 490 -1.26 0.70 -4.92
CA SER A 490 -1.46 0.65 -3.46
C SER A 490 -2.08 1.91 -2.84
N CYS A 491 -2.37 2.95 -3.64
CA CYS A 491 -2.84 4.24 -3.16
C CYS A 491 -4.30 4.51 -3.58
N PRO A 492 -5.31 4.18 -2.75
CA PRO A 492 -6.72 4.41 -3.11
C PRO A 492 -7.06 5.89 -3.35
N MET A 493 -6.40 6.81 -2.63
CA MET A 493 -6.55 8.25 -2.81
C MET A 493 -6.17 8.72 -4.23
N PHE A 494 -5.18 8.09 -4.86
CA PHE A 494 -4.81 8.39 -6.25
C PHE A 494 -6.00 8.12 -7.17
N TYR A 495 -6.62 6.95 -7.04
CA TYR A 495 -7.76 6.54 -7.86
C TYR A 495 -9.01 7.38 -7.60
N LEU A 496 -9.27 7.77 -6.34
CA LEU A 496 -10.35 8.68 -6.00
C LEU A 496 -10.19 10.02 -6.71
N HIS A 497 -9.00 10.63 -6.64
CA HIS A 497 -8.72 11.91 -7.29
C HIS A 497 -8.72 11.78 -8.81
N TYR A 498 -8.03 10.77 -9.34
CA TYR A 498 -7.94 10.51 -10.77
C TYR A 498 -9.31 10.29 -11.40
N GLY A 499 -10.12 9.41 -10.81
CA GLY A 499 -11.48 9.14 -11.26
C GLY A 499 -12.37 10.38 -11.19
N TYR A 500 -12.22 11.21 -10.16
CA TYR A 500 -12.97 12.47 -10.06
C TYR A 500 -12.62 13.44 -11.20
N LEU A 501 -11.33 13.56 -11.53
CA LEU A 501 -10.90 14.41 -12.64
C LEU A 501 -11.44 13.92 -13.98
N LEU A 502 -11.31 12.62 -14.27
CA LEU A 502 -11.81 12.03 -15.51
C LEU A 502 -13.33 12.15 -15.65
N ARG A 503 -14.08 11.92 -14.57
CA ARG A 503 -15.55 11.92 -14.63
C ARG A 503 -16.14 13.30 -14.88
N TYR A 504 -15.50 14.36 -14.37
CA TYR A 504 -16.12 15.68 -14.26
C TYR A 504 -15.40 16.80 -14.99
N PHE A 505 -14.26 16.52 -15.63
CA PHE A 505 -13.47 17.49 -16.36
C PHE A 505 -12.87 16.85 -17.62
N GLU A 506 -13.43 17.16 -18.79
CA GLU A 506 -13.06 16.54 -20.08
C GLU A 506 -11.57 16.71 -20.42
N LYS A 507 -10.96 17.82 -20.01
CA LYS A 507 -9.54 18.10 -20.25
C LYS A 507 -8.58 17.06 -19.67
N TRP A 508 -9.03 16.13 -18.82
CA TRP A 508 -8.20 15.08 -18.23
C TRP A 508 -8.29 13.75 -18.99
N ASN A 509 -9.18 13.63 -19.99
CA ASN A 509 -9.40 12.39 -20.73
C ASN A 509 -8.16 11.88 -21.48
N TYR A 510 -7.21 12.76 -21.83
CA TYR A 510 -5.94 12.33 -22.44
C TYR A 510 -5.11 11.44 -21.50
N LEU A 511 -5.18 11.64 -20.18
CA LEU A 511 -4.48 10.78 -19.21
C LEU A 511 -5.08 9.38 -19.17
N PHE A 512 -6.39 9.28 -19.40
CA PHE A 512 -7.05 7.99 -19.54
C PHE A 512 -6.56 7.22 -20.78
N PHE A 513 -6.40 7.93 -21.91
CA PHE A 513 -5.80 7.33 -23.11
C PHE A 513 -4.37 6.83 -22.84
N ILE A 514 -3.55 7.63 -22.16
CA ILE A 514 -2.19 7.22 -21.77
C ILE A 514 -2.24 5.97 -20.87
N ASN A 515 -3.13 5.92 -19.87
CA ASN A 515 -3.28 4.75 -19.01
C ASN A 515 -3.68 3.49 -19.78
N LEU A 516 -4.64 3.60 -20.70
CA LEU A 516 -5.04 2.48 -21.56
C LEU A 516 -3.90 2.02 -22.47
N LEU A 517 -3.14 2.95 -23.04
CA LEU A 517 -1.99 2.62 -23.88
C LEU A 517 -0.99 1.76 -23.11
N TYR A 518 -0.63 2.14 -21.87
CA TYR A 518 0.25 1.32 -21.04
C TYR A 518 -0.36 -0.02 -20.65
N PHE A 519 -1.66 -0.10 -20.40
CA PHE A 519 -2.32 -1.37 -20.12
C PHE A 519 -2.12 -2.39 -21.26
N PHE A 520 -2.21 -1.95 -22.52
CA PHE A 520 -2.04 -2.84 -23.69
C PHE A 520 -0.58 -3.05 -24.08
N VAL A 521 0.24 -2.00 -24.04
CA VAL A 521 1.65 -2.02 -24.48
C VAL A 521 2.59 -2.57 -23.40
N GLY A 522 2.21 -2.44 -22.13
CA GLY A 522 3.04 -2.87 -21.00
C GLY A 522 3.48 -4.33 -21.02
N PRO A 523 2.56 -5.29 -21.25
CA PRO A 523 2.93 -6.69 -21.44
C PRO A 523 3.95 -6.92 -22.55
N ALA A 524 3.92 -6.11 -23.63
CA ALA A 524 4.89 -6.19 -24.71
C ALA A 524 6.28 -5.69 -24.28
N LEU A 525 6.33 -4.57 -23.56
CA LEU A 525 7.58 -3.99 -23.09
C LEU A 525 8.21 -4.77 -21.93
N PHE A 526 7.41 -5.51 -21.16
CA PHE A 526 7.85 -6.20 -19.95
C PHE A 526 9.05 -7.13 -20.17
N GLY A 527 9.22 -7.77 -21.32
CA GLY A 527 10.38 -8.66 -21.58
C GLY A 527 11.65 -7.97 -22.11
N THR A 528 11.58 -6.68 -22.46
CA THR A 528 12.45 -6.10 -23.52
C THR A 528 13.60 -5.21 -23.03
N TYR A 529 13.85 -5.15 -21.73
CA TYR A 529 14.73 -4.13 -21.11
C TYR A 529 14.27 -2.67 -21.25
N ILE A 530 13.19 -2.40 -21.99
CA ILE A 530 12.65 -1.07 -22.23
C ILE A 530 11.65 -0.73 -21.13
N ALA A 531 12.13 0.08 -20.17
CA ALA A 531 11.37 1.04 -19.36
C ALA A 531 10.09 0.53 -18.66
N TRP A 532 10.16 -0.51 -17.82
CA TRP A 532 9.02 -0.95 -16.98
C TRP A 532 9.37 -1.42 -15.56
N THR A 533 10.63 -1.36 -15.11
CA THR A 533 11.05 -1.81 -13.76
C THR A 533 12.11 -0.95 -13.13
#